data_AF-A0A7W0F3Z4-F1
#
_entry.id   AF-A0A7W0F3Z4-F1
#
_cell.length_a   1.000
_cell.length_b   1.000
_cell.length_c   1.000
_cell.angle_alpha   90.00
_cell.angle_beta   90.00
_cell.angle_gamma   90.00
#
_symmetry.space_group_name_H-M   'P 1'
#
loop_
_entity.id
_entity.type
_entity.pdbx_description
1 polymer ?
#
loop_
_entity_poly.entity_id
_entity_poly.type
_entity_poly.pdbx_seq_one_letter_code
_entity_poly.pdbx_strand_id
1 'polypeptide(L)'
;MKILVLNSRIYSLEYELLEVPGEKILCSGQIKRIGAESSVIIHKVEGKDQDKIIKPVFDHQKALDAVIKLLTGPQDGVIKDKK
;
A
#
# COMPACT_ATOMS: atom_id res chain seq x y z
N MET A 1 -9.27 8.15 -14.26
CA MET A 1 -9.84 7.30 -13.18
C MET A 1 -8.69 6.62 -12.46
N LYS A 2 -8.80 6.38 -11.15
CA LYS A 2 -7.76 5.66 -10.39
C LYS A 2 -8.31 4.31 -9.93
N ILE A 3 -7.55 3.23 -10.12
CA ILE A 3 -7.93 1.86 -9.75
C ILE A 3 -6.90 1.33 -8.75
N LEU A 4 -7.37 0.94 -7.56
CA LEU A 4 -6.56 0.22 -6.58
C LEU A 4 -6.74 -1.29 -6.79
N VAL A 5 -5.67 -1.96 -7.21
CA VAL A 5 -5.63 -3.41 -7.36
C VAL A 5 -5.05 -4.02 -6.09
N LEU A 6 -5.70 -5.04 -5.55
CA LEU A 6 -5.29 -5.75 -4.34
C LEU A 6 -5.12 -7.24 -4.65
N ASN A 7 -3.99 -7.80 -4.22
CA ASN A 7 -3.73 -9.24 -4.22
C ASN A 7 -3.52 -9.71 -2.79
N SER A 8 -4.55 -10.32 -2.20
CA SER A 8 -4.56 -10.73 -0.80
C SER A 8 -4.30 -12.23 -0.66
N ARG A 9 -3.34 -12.61 0.19
CA ARG A 9 -2.98 -13.98 0.56
C ARG A 9 -2.99 -14.11 2.07
N ILE A 10 -2.93 -15.34 2.60
CA ILE A 10 -3.07 -15.61 4.06
C ILE A 10 -2.15 -14.74 4.93
N TYR A 11 -0.88 -14.52 4.53
CA TYR A 11 0.09 -13.77 5.34
C TYR A 11 0.64 -12.52 4.63
N SER A 12 0.04 -12.13 3.51
CA SER A 12 0.51 -10.97 2.75
C SER A 12 -0.59 -10.28 1.95
N LEU A 13 -0.37 -9.01 1.66
CA LEU A 13 -1.21 -8.22 0.77
C LEU A 13 -0.31 -7.39 -0.13
N GLU A 14 -0.42 -7.57 -1.44
CA GLU A 14 0.22 -6.75 -2.46
C GLU A 14 -0.81 -5.80 -3.05
N TYR A 15 -0.37 -4.59 -3.45
CA TYR A 15 -1.25 -3.59 -4.02
C TYR A 15 -0.56 -2.68 -5.03
N GLU A 16 -1.34 -2.17 -5.97
CA GLU A 16 -0.92 -1.17 -6.95
C GLU A 16 -2.05 -0.15 -7.15
N LEU A 17 -1.69 1.13 -7.24
CA LEU A 17 -2.63 2.19 -7.61
C LEU A 17 -2.32 2.66 -9.03
N LEU A 18 -3.28 2.46 -9.92
CA LEU A 18 -3.17 2.73 -11.35
C LEU A 18 -3.99 3.96 -11.73
N GLU A 19 -3.49 4.77 -12.65
CA GLU A 19 -4.25 5.82 -13.32
C GLU A 19 -4.55 5.43 -14.78
N VAL A 20 -5.83 5.32 -15.11
CA VAL A 20 -6.34 4.94 -16.44
C VAL A 20 -7.03 6.14 -17.12
N PRO A 21 -6.96 6.27 -18.46
CA PRO A 21 -6.53 5.26 -19.46
C PRO A 21 -5.02 5.09 -19.68
N GLY A 22 -4.16 5.89 -19.03
CA GLY A 22 -2.71 5.87 -19.29
C GLY A 22 -1.92 4.69 -18.69
N GLU A 23 -2.60 3.71 -18.09
CA GLU A 23 -2.00 2.55 -17.39
C GLU A 23 -0.82 2.90 -16.47
N LYS A 24 -0.87 4.09 -15.86
CA LYS A 24 0.25 4.63 -15.11
C LYS A 24 0.21 4.12 -13.67
N ILE A 25 1.27 3.46 -13.21
CA ILE A 25 1.40 3.05 -11.80
C ILE A 25 1.86 4.25 -10.97
N LEU A 26 0.98 4.75 -10.10
CA LEU A 26 1.30 5.86 -9.20
C LEU A 26 2.12 5.39 -8.00
N CYS A 27 1.78 4.20 -7.48
CA CYS A 27 2.54 3.54 -6.44
C CYS A 27 2.26 2.03 -6.43
N SER A 28 3.18 1.28 -5.83
CA SER A 28 3.01 -0.12 -5.51
C SER A 28 3.49 -0.41 -4.09
N GLY A 29 3.03 -1.51 -3.52
CA GLY A 29 3.51 -1.93 -2.23
C GLY A 29 3.09 -3.34 -1.84
N GLN A 30 3.68 -3.79 -0.74
CA GLN A 30 3.42 -5.11 -0.19
C GLN A 30 3.52 -5.09 1.33
N ILE A 31 2.62 -5.81 1.98
CA ILE A 31 2.62 -6.09 3.40
C ILE A 31 2.90 -7.59 3.56
N LYS A 32 3.94 -7.93 4.32
CA LYS A 32 4.35 -9.30 4.59
C LYS A 32 4.25 -9.60 6.08
N ARG A 33 4.05 -10.89 6.39
CA ARG A 33 3.95 -11.40 7.77
C ARG A 33 2.78 -10.75 8.52
N ILE A 34 1.63 -10.62 7.86
CA ILE A 34 0.38 -10.24 8.53
C ILE A 34 0.09 -11.29 9.62
N GLY A 35 -0.34 -10.85 10.79
CA GLY A 35 -0.47 -11.66 12.01
C GLY A 35 0.75 -11.63 12.94
N ALA A 36 1.81 -10.87 12.61
CA ALA A 36 3.03 -10.80 13.41
C ALA A 36 3.32 -9.40 13.98
N GLU A 37 4.07 -9.35 15.08
CA GLU A 37 4.59 -8.10 15.67
C GLU A 37 5.59 -7.38 14.75
N SER A 38 6.24 -8.14 13.87
CA SER A 38 7.26 -7.66 12.93
C SER A 38 6.80 -7.80 11.48
N SER A 39 5.56 -7.41 11.19
CA SER A 39 5.09 -7.26 9.81
C SER A 39 5.92 -6.22 9.08
N VAL A 40 6.14 -6.47 7.79
CA VAL A 40 6.98 -5.63 6.94
C VAL A 40 6.10 -4.99 5.89
N ILE A 41 6.06 -3.67 5.88
CA ILE A 41 5.38 -2.88 4.86
C ILE A 41 6.45 -2.28 3.97
N ILE A 42 6.33 -2.51 2.67
CA ILE A 42 7.15 -1.90 1.64
C ILE A 42 6.22 -1.05 0.78
N HIS A 43 6.57 0.21 0.58
CA HIS A 43 5.83 1.15 -0.23
C HIS A 43 6.78 1.85 -1.20
N LYS A 44 6.38 1.94 -2.46
CA LYS A 44 7.14 2.61 -3.50
C LYS A 44 6.21 3.53 -4.27
N VAL A 45 6.51 4.82 -4.23
CA VAL A 45 5.87 5.83 -5.07
C VAL A 45 6.70 6.02 -6.34
N GLU A 46 6.05 6.24 -7.46
CA GLU A 46 6.75 6.56 -8.70
C GLU A 46 7.66 7.80 -8.53
N GLY A 47 8.93 7.68 -8.92
CA GLY A 47 9.91 8.76 -8.83
C GLY A 47 10.50 9.02 -7.43
N LYS A 48 10.15 8.22 -6.42
CA LYS A 48 10.74 8.27 -5.08
C LYS A 48 11.48 6.98 -4.73
N ASP A 49 12.33 7.08 -3.70
CA ASP A 49 12.94 5.92 -3.08
C ASP A 49 11.89 5.04 -2.39
N GLN A 50 12.25 3.78 -2.19
CA GLN A 50 11.37 2.80 -1.57
C GLN A 50 11.41 2.93 -0.05
N ASP A 51 10.23 3.07 0.57
CA ASP A 51 10.07 3.05 2.01
C ASP A 51 9.87 1.64 2.54
N LYS A 52 10.48 1.37 3.70
CA LYS A 52 10.31 0.11 4.44
C LYS A 52 9.99 0.42 5.90
N ILE A 53 8.83 -0.05 6.34
CA ILE A 53 8.33 0.14 7.70
C ILE A 53 8.14 -1.24 8.33
N ILE A 54 8.66 -1.43 9.55
CA ILE A 54 8.43 -2.63 10.35
C ILE A 54 7.52 -2.25 11.51
N LYS A 55 6.34 -2.87 11.58
CA LYS A 55 5.38 -2.64 12.67
C LYS A 55 4.40 -3.81 12.79
N PRO A 56 3.67 -3.94 13.92
CA PRO A 56 2.63 -4.95 14.05
C PRO A 56 1.47 -4.72 13.07
N VAL A 57 1.09 -5.77 12.35
CA VAL A 57 -0.14 -5.80 11.53
C VAL A 57 -0.81 -7.15 11.74
N PHE A 58 -1.87 -7.20 12.54
CA PHE A 58 -2.43 -8.47 13.03
C PHE A 58 -3.45 -9.13 12.11
N ASP A 59 -4.03 -8.39 11.16
CA ASP A 59 -5.08 -8.88 10.28
C ASP A 59 -5.12 -8.07 8.96
N HIS A 60 -5.87 -8.57 7.98
CA HIS A 60 -5.99 -7.92 6.67
C HIS A 60 -6.73 -6.59 6.68
N GLN A 61 -7.62 -6.37 7.65
CA GLN A 61 -8.31 -5.10 7.80
C GLN A 61 -7.30 -4.00 8.18
N LYS A 62 -6.46 -4.27 9.19
CA LYS A 62 -5.35 -3.39 9.59
C LYS A 62 -4.31 -3.24 8.48
N ALA A 63 -4.07 -4.28 7.69
CA ALA A 63 -3.21 -4.21 6.52
C ALA A 63 -3.76 -3.21 5.49
N LEU A 64 -5.05 -3.32 5.14
CA LEU A 64 -5.71 -2.40 4.21
C LEU A 64 -5.76 -0.97 4.76
N ASP A 65 -6.05 -0.78 6.05
CA ASP A 65 -6.00 0.54 6.69
C ASP A 65 -4.61 1.18 6.60
N ALA A 66 -3.55 0.37 6.74
CA ALA A 66 -2.19 0.84 6.55
C ALA A 66 -1.92 1.24 5.10
N VAL A 67 -2.40 0.46 4.12
CA VAL A 67 -2.32 0.83 2.69
C VAL A 67 -3.00 2.16 2.45
N ILE A 68 -4.26 2.34 2.86
CA ILE A 68 -4.96 3.60 2.58
C ILE A 68 -4.27 4.79 3.25
N LYS A 69 -3.76 4.64 4.48
CA LYS A 69 -2.99 5.69 5.16
C LYS A 69 -1.73 6.09 4.39
N LEU A 70 -1.05 5.15 3.74
CA LEU A 70 0.10 5.45 2.88
C LEU A 70 -0.34 6.19 1.63
N LEU A 71 -1.43 5.72 0.99
CA LEU A 71 -1.96 6.34 -0.22
C LEU A 71 -2.44 7.79 0.00
N THR A 72 -2.95 8.12 1.19
CA THR A 72 -3.47 9.45 1.54
C THR A 72 -2.55 10.25 2.47
N GLY A 73 -1.33 9.76 2.73
CA GLY A 73 -0.42 10.35 3.70
C GLY A 73 0.16 11.70 3.24
N PRO A 74 0.55 12.60 4.14
CA PRO A 74 1.09 13.90 3.75
C PRO A 74 2.50 13.84 3.13
N GLN A 75 3.27 12.77 3.39
CA GLN A 75 4.64 12.61 2.85
C GLN A 75 4.63 11.87 1.51
N ASP A 76 4.06 10.65 1.48
CA ASP A 76 4.09 9.75 0.32
C ASP A 76 2.71 9.45 -0.26
N GLY A 77 1.69 10.20 0.15
CA GLY A 77 0.36 10.08 -0.42
C GLY A 77 0.33 10.47 -1.90
N VAL A 78 -0.25 9.59 -2.69
CA VAL A 78 -0.46 9.76 -4.13
C VAL A 78 -1.89 10.22 -4.46
N ILE A 79 -2.78 10.23 -3.46
CA ILE A 79 -4.15 10.74 -3.56
C ILE A 79 -4.51 11.56 -2.31
N LYS A 80 -5.42 12.54 -2.46
CA LYS A 80 -5.80 13.43 -1.35
C LYS A 80 -6.87 12.84 -0.44
N ASP A 81 -7.80 12.09 -1.01
CA ASP A 81 -8.95 11.53 -0.30
C ASP A 81 -9.31 10.15 -0.89
N LYS A 82 -10.16 9.41 -0.16
CA LYS A 82 -10.75 8.13 -0.57
C LYS A 82 -11.91 8.33 -1.57
N LYS A 83 -12.44 9.55 -1.68
CA LYS A 83 -13.54 9.94 -2.58
C LYS A 83 -13.06 10.56 -3.89
#